data_AF-A0A1I7ISI3-F1
#
_entry.id   AF-A0A1I7ISI3-F1
#
_cell.length_a   1.000
_cell.length_b   1.000
_cell.length_c   1.000
_cell.angle_alpha   90.00
_cell.angle_beta   90.00
_cell.angle_gamma   90.00
#
_symmetry.space_group_name_H-M   'P 1'
#
loop_
_entity.id
_entity.type
_entity.pdbx_description
1 polymer ?
#
loop_
_entity_poly.entity_id
_entity_poly.type
_entity_poly.pdbx_seq_one_letter_code
_entity_poly.pdbx_strand_id
1 'polypeptide(L)' 'MKKKYLAVKSLTIAVFGVLGMFSLLMFPFLVGENDAETSLIGYGYVGLLFTSITVIYLMVRKDVTYNHHQLFIK' A
#
# COMPACT_ATOMS: atom_id res chain seq x y z
N MET A 1 20.39 11.83 -10.08
CA MET A 1 18.95 11.86 -9.73
C MET A 1 18.31 10.48 -9.53
N LYS A 2 18.63 9.47 -10.36
CA LYS A 2 18.06 8.10 -10.25
C LYS A 2 18.21 7.43 -8.87
N LYS A 3 19.38 7.52 -8.21
CA LYS A 3 19.59 6.91 -6.87
C LYS A 3 18.67 7.47 -5.78
N LYS A 4 18.46 8.80 -5.76
CA LYS A 4 17.55 9.46 -4.81
C LYS A 4 16.10 9.03 -5.04
N TYR A 5 15.67 8.97 -6.30
CA TYR A 5 14.35 8.49 -6.67
C TYR A 5 14.10 7.04 -6.22
N LEU A 6 15.06 6.15 -6.44
CA LEU A 6 14.96 4.76 -5.99
C LEU A 6 14.88 4.65 -4.46
N ALA A 7 15.68 5.42 -3.73
CA ALA A 7 15.65 5.43 -2.27
C ALA A 7 14.28 5.90 -1.72
N VAL A 8 13.75 7.00 -2.27
CA VAL A 8 12.42 7.52 -1.89
C VAL A 8 11.34 6.49 -2.21
N LYS A 9 11.40 5.87 -3.39
CA LYS A 9 10.45 4.85 -3.81
C LYS A 9 10.45 3.65 -2.85
N SER A 10 11.62 3.11 -2.54
CA SER A 10 11.74 1.98 -1.61
C SER A 10 11.21 2.33 -0.22
N LEU A 11 11.50 3.55 0.25
CA LEU A 11 10.96 4.05 1.52
C LEU A 11 9.44 4.16 1.49
N THR A 12 8.85 4.70 0.43
CA THR A 12 7.40 4.79 0.26
C THR A 12 6.75 3.41 0.27
N ILE A 13 7.31 2.44 -0.46
CA ILE A 13 6.79 1.06 -0.46
C ILE A 13 6.86 0.45 0.94
N ALA A 14 7.97 0.65 1.66
CA ALA A 14 8.12 0.15 3.02
C ALA A 14 7.08 0.75 3.97
N VAL A 15 6.87 2.08 3.93
CA VAL A 15 5.89 2.78 4.77
C VAL A 15 4.47 2.27 4.51
N PHE A 16 4.03 2.24 3.24
CA PHE A 16 2.69 1.75 2.92
C PHE A 16 2.54 0.25 3.15
N GLY A 17 3.61 -0.53 3.02
CA GLY A 17 3.61 -1.95 3.37
C GLY A 17 3.35 -2.17 4.85
N VAL A 18 4.04 -1.41 5.71
CA VAL A 18 3.83 -1.45 7.17
C VAL A 18 2.42 -0.98 7.52
N LEU A 19 1.93 0.11 6.91
CA LEU A 19 0.56 0.59 7.13
C LEU A 19 -0.49 -0.46 6.74
N GLY A 20 -0.33 -1.12 5.59
CA GLY A 20 -1.22 -2.20 5.16
C GLY A 20 -1.20 -3.40 6.12
N MET A 21 -0.02 -3.80 6.60
CA MET A 21 0.11 -4.87 7.61
C MET A 21 -0.56 -4.47 8.93
N PHE A 22 -0.33 -3.25 9.39
CA PHE A 22 -0.95 -2.73 10.61
C PHE A 22 -2.47 -2.69 10.50
N SER A 23 -3.01 -2.28 9.35
CA SER A 23 -4.44 -2.36 9.07
C SER A 23 -5.03 -3.76 9.19
N LEU A 24 -4.35 -4.75 8.61
CA LEU A 24 -4.79 -6.15 8.68
C LEU A 24 -4.78 -6.67 10.12
N LEU A 25 -3.78 -6.26 10.91
CA LEU A 25 -3.68 -6.64 12.31
C LEU A 25 -4.80 -6.00 13.15
N MET A 26 -5.10 -4.72 12.95
CA MET A 26 -6.07 -3.98 13.76
C MET A 26 -7.53 -4.29 13.41
N PHE A 27 -7.82 -4.55 12.14
CA PHE A 27 -9.17 -4.81 11.64
C PHE A 27 -9.99 -5.82 12.46
N PRO A 28 -9.52 -7.07 12.71
CA PRO A 28 -10.30 -8.08 13.42
C PRO A 28 -10.59 -7.71 14.88
N PHE A 29 -9.69 -6.97 15.54
CA PHE A 29 -9.91 -6.52 16.91
C PHE A 29 -11.02 -5.48 17.00
N LEU A 30 -11.13 -4.60 16.01
CA LEU A 30 -12.05 -3.46 16.04
C LEU A 30 -13.45 -3.82 15.54
N VAL A 31 -13.55 -4.69 14.53
CA VAL A 31 -14.86 -5.15 14.01
C VAL A 31 -15.45 -6.29 14.87
N GLY A 32 -14.61 -6.96 15.67
CA GLY A 32 -15.07 -7.97 16.63
C GLY A 32 -15.77 -7.41 17.87
N GLU A 33 -15.76 -6.08 18.08
CA GLU A 33 -16.44 -5.46 19.21
C GLU A 33 -17.95 -5.27 18.92
N ASN A 34 -18.79 -5.49 19.94
CA ASN A 34 -20.25 -5.32 19.85
C ASN A 34 -20.70 -3.83 19.80
N ASP A 35 -19.78 -2.91 19.51
CA ASP A 35 -20.05 -1.48 19.39
C ASP A 35 -19.91 -1.00 17.94
N ALA A 36 -20.86 -0.16 17.52
CA ALA A 36 -20.95 0.32 16.15
C ALA A 36 -19.84 1.35 15.82
N GLU A 37 -19.42 2.15 16.79
CA GLU A 37 -18.37 3.15 16.59
C GLU A 37 -17.01 2.47 16.46
N THR A 38 -16.69 1.49 17.32
CA THR A 38 -15.46 0.71 17.16
C THR A 38 -15.43 -0.06 15.84
N SER A 39 -16.54 -0.66 15.44
CA SER A 39 -16.65 -1.35 14.15
C SER A 39 -16.39 -0.41 12.97
N LEU A 40 -16.88 0.83 13.02
CA LEU A 40 -16.62 1.85 12.00
C LEU A 40 -15.12 2.17 11.88
N ILE A 41 -14.42 2.28 13.02
CA ILE A 41 -12.96 2.47 13.04
C ILE A 41 -12.27 1.27 12.37
N GLY A 42 -12.72 0.05 12.66
CA GLY A 42 -12.27 -1.17 11.99
C GLY A 42 -12.39 -1.09 10.46
N TYR A 43 -13.55 -0.69 9.93
CA TYR A 43 -13.71 -0.46 8.49
C TYR A 43 -12.82 0.66 7.95
N GLY A 44 -12.48 1.66 8.77
CA GLY A 44 -11.44 2.65 8.46
C GLY A 44 -10.09 2.02 8.16
N TYR A 45 -9.68 1.00 8.92
CA TYR A 45 -8.45 0.25 8.65
C TYR A 45 -8.51 -0.56 7.35
N VAL A 46 -9.67 -1.04 6.94
CA VAL A 46 -9.87 -1.65 5.59
C VAL A 46 -9.65 -0.60 4.50
N GLY A 47 -10.18 0.60 4.67
CA GLY A 47 -9.91 1.71 3.75
C GLY A 47 -8.42 2.04 3.67
N LEU A 48 -7.72 2.05 4.79
CA LEU A 48 -6.27 2.28 4.87
C LEU A 48 -5.47 1.14 4.22
N LEU A 49 -5.94 -0.10 4.30
CA LEU A 49 -5.36 -1.24 3.60
C LEU A 49 -5.46 -1.06 2.08
N PHE A 50 -6.65 -0.77 1.56
CA PHE A 50 -6.86 -0.63 0.11
C PHE A 50 -6.09 0.55 -0.47
N THR A 51 -6.04 1.68 0.24
CA THR A 51 -5.22 2.82 -0.17
C THR A 51 -3.73 2.46 -0.18
N SER A 52 -3.24 1.76 0.85
CA SER A 52 -1.85 1.31 0.90
C SER A 52 -1.47 0.38 -0.26
N ILE A 53 -2.31 -0.62 -0.53
CA ILE A 53 -2.13 -1.54 -1.68
C ILE A 53 -2.16 -0.76 -3.00
N THR A 54 -3.09 0.19 -3.15
CA THR A 54 -3.23 0.99 -4.37
C THR A 54 -1.98 1.84 -4.62
N VAL A 55 -1.44 2.49 -3.59
CA VAL A 55 -0.21 3.30 -3.71
C VAL A 55 0.96 2.42 -4.12
N ILE A 56 1.14 1.26 -3.47
CA ILE A 56 2.21 0.30 -3.82
C ILE A 56 2.03 -0.17 -5.27
N TYR A 57 0.82 -0.55 -5.66
CA TYR A 57 0.51 -1.00 -7.02
C TYR A 57 0.87 0.07 -8.06
N LEU A 58 0.46 1.33 -7.86
CA LEU A 58 0.78 2.42 -8.77
C LEU A 58 2.29 2.69 -8.86
N MET A 59 3.01 2.54 -7.75
CA MET A 59 4.46 2.68 -7.72
C MET A 59 5.17 1.54 -8.46
N VAL A 60 4.71 0.30 -8.30
CA VAL A 60 5.31 -0.87 -8.98
C VAL A 60 4.94 -0.91 -10.46
N ARG A 61 3.68 -0.62 -10.82
CA ARG A 61 3.19 -0.59 -12.21
C ARG A 61 4.05 0.28 -13.12
N LYS A 62 4.47 1.45 -12.63
CA LYS A 62 5.30 2.39 -13.40
C LYS A 62 6.63 1.77 -13.85
N ASP A 63 7.21 0.86 -13.09
CA ASP A 63 8.47 0.18 -13.47
C ASP A 63 8.24 -0.93 -14.47
N VAL A 64 7.15 -1.70 -14.31
CA VAL A 64 6.80 -2.81 -15.21
C VAL A 64 6.55 -2.30 -16.63
N THR A 65 5.78 -1.21 -16.78
CA THR A 65 5.52 -0.60 -18.09
C THR A 65 6.81 -0.06 -18.75
N TYR A 66 7.72 0.51 -17.97
CA TYR A 66 8.96 1.08 -18.50
C TYR A 66 9.93 -0.01 -19.01
N ASN A 67 10.01 -1.12 -18.29
CA ASN A 67 10.86 -2.26 -18.68
C ASN A 67 10.31 -2.99 -19.91
N HIS A 68 8.98 -3.13 -20.04
CA HIS A 68 8.39 -3.73 -21.23
C HIS A 68 8.67 -2.92 -22.50
N HIS A 69 8.64 -1.59 -22.44
CA HIS A 69 8.89 -0.78 -23.63
C HIS A 69 10.34 -0.91 -24.16
N GLN A 70 11.32 -1.12 -23.27
CA GLN A 70 12.73 -1.31 -23.65
C GLN A 70 12.98 -2.67 -24.36
N LEU A 71 12.15 -3.68 -24.09
CA LEU A 71 12.27 -5.02 -24.67
C LEU A 71 11.76 -5.12 -26.11
N PHE A 72 10.86 -4.22 -26.54
CA PHE A 72 10.28 -4.21 -27.90
C PHE A 72 10.97 -3.23 -28.87
N ILE A 73 11.99 -2.49 -28.41
CA ILE A 73 12.75 -1.53 -29.23
C ILE A 73 14.18 -2.07 -29.53
N LYS A 74 14.48 -3.31 -29.12
CA LYS A 74 15.68 -4.06 -29.52
C LYS A 74 15.29 -5.11 -30.55
#